data_AF-A0A6G0XNI8-F1
#
_entry.id   AF-A0A6G0XNI8-F1
#
_cell.length_a   1.000
_cell.length_b   1.000
_cell.length_c   1.000
_cell.angle_alpha   90.00
_cell.angle_beta   90.00
_cell.angle_gamma   90.00
#
_symmetry.space_group_name_H-M   'P 1'
#
loop_
_entity.id
_entity.type
_entity.pdbx_description
1 polymer ?
#
loop_
_entity_poly.entity_id
_entity_poly.type
_entity_poly.pdbx_seq_one_letter_code
_entity_poly.pdbx_strand_id
1 'polypeptide(L)'
;MTSLINQDRGSTTRSTRQLARSCFITHLWTRSTKPSVAERVVMARTSLASLLAARTAVNIPTLALPLEPRLPSWTLEPNCANRPDVDCPVRLKTPQDADTLMSMQRNAGASIFSFSWGKSGNDYSEKAMNMDEYIFHHPETLVVIAAGNDGRSGLRTISSPGGAKNVLTVGASLKTIPSTDDDVHCPSVLNPQSVAEFSSQGPTSDGRIKPDVVAPGQVIYSAKSEIPNSKIKTSDLCAMQGTSQATPVVAGFVTLLYEWLRDGWWYNGRPDASRGMKEIPAALLKALVIHSSRGLARQLAKGSTKSSCSSVQHHARRLAYPDFSQGYGLPNMDNIAVIGDGSPKVEFYPNASSAPVVKHGQVHEYAFTLQPHETFRATLVWSDPPGSVLATRMLQNDLDLSVLVDGATTPIFPLSNGTAADSRNNVEMVQVSYAVAKKTLPHLADNEPLRLRVRVAGTAVLIRGPQPYALVLSANDESSLTNHTEPARVHLRYIRTDD
;
A
#
# COMPACT_ATOMS: atom_id res chain seq x y z
N MET A 1 -4.01 -9.94 -28.69
CA MET A 1 -3.74 -8.99 -27.58
C MET A 1 -3.37 -9.76 -26.31
N THR A 2 -2.39 -10.65 -26.45
CA THR A 2 -1.71 -11.37 -25.37
C THR A 2 -0.24 -11.09 -25.64
N SER A 3 0.31 -10.10 -24.95
CA SER A 3 1.71 -9.74 -25.06
C SER A 3 2.08 -9.12 -23.72
N LEU A 4 2.53 -10.00 -22.83
CA LEU A 4 3.31 -9.75 -21.63
C LEU A 4 3.58 -11.16 -21.10
N ILE A 5 4.59 -11.80 -21.70
CA ILE A 5 5.44 -12.92 -21.25
C ILE A 5 6.05 -13.48 -22.55
N ASN A 6 7.16 -12.90 -22.97
CA ASN A 6 8.28 -13.50 -23.71
C ASN A 6 9.06 -12.42 -24.47
N GLN A 7 10.23 -12.08 -23.96
CA GLN A 7 11.39 -11.50 -24.65
C GLN A 7 12.53 -11.46 -23.63
N ASP A 8 13.76 -11.91 -23.87
CA ASP A 8 14.34 -12.90 -24.77
C ASP A 8 15.77 -13.10 -24.21
N ARG A 9 16.27 -14.33 -24.11
CA ARG A 9 17.72 -14.62 -23.96
C ARG A 9 18.14 -15.35 -25.23
N GLY A 10 18.82 -14.65 -26.13
CA GLY A 10 19.45 -15.26 -27.29
C GLY A 10 20.93 -15.57 -27.03
N SER A 11 21.31 -16.85 -27.01
CA SER A 11 22.33 -17.43 -27.90
C SER A 11 22.43 -18.97 -27.73
N THR A 12 22.06 -19.67 -28.82
CA THR A 12 22.59 -20.94 -29.39
C THR A 12 23.55 -21.80 -28.53
N THR A 13 23.42 -23.11 -28.31
CA THR A 13 22.99 -24.25 -29.14
C THR A 13 22.79 -25.55 -28.30
N ARG A 14 22.06 -26.52 -28.87
CA ARG A 14 21.97 -27.98 -28.58
C ARG A 14 21.08 -28.49 -27.43
N SER A 15 19.86 -28.86 -27.84
CA SER A 15 19.25 -30.20 -27.66
C SER A 15 19.24 -30.81 -26.24
N THR A 16 18.19 -30.50 -25.49
CA THR A 16 17.45 -31.48 -24.67
C THR A 16 16.01 -31.01 -24.56
N ARG A 17 15.05 -31.92 -24.78
CA ARG A 17 13.60 -31.66 -24.66
C ARG A 17 13.26 -31.28 -23.21
N GLN A 18 13.24 -29.99 -22.91
CA GLN A 18 12.63 -29.46 -21.70
C GLN A 18 11.16 -29.16 -22.01
N LEU A 19 10.27 -30.03 -21.56
CA LEU A 19 8.84 -29.73 -21.44
C LEU A 19 8.72 -28.48 -20.56
N ALA A 20 8.52 -27.31 -21.17
CA ALA A 20 8.25 -26.06 -20.51
C ALA A 20 6.93 -26.20 -19.73
N ARG A 21 7.02 -26.57 -18.44
CA ARG A 21 5.90 -26.59 -17.50
C ARG A 21 5.63 -25.16 -17.04
N SER A 22 4.96 -24.37 -17.87
CA SER A 22 4.57 -22.99 -17.54
C SER A 22 3.67 -22.97 -16.29
N CYS A 23 3.90 -22.01 -15.40
CA CYS A 23 2.97 -21.69 -14.31
C CYS A 23 1.67 -21.18 -14.93
N PHE A 24 0.64 -22.02 -15.00
CA PHE A 24 -0.67 -21.63 -15.52
C PHE A 24 -1.54 -20.98 -14.44
N ILE A 25 -2.61 -20.33 -14.88
CA ILE A 25 -3.56 -19.51 -14.12
C ILE A 25 -4.96 -20.13 -14.29
N THR A 26 -5.64 -20.54 -13.21
CA THR A 26 -7.00 -21.12 -13.19
C THR A 26 -7.68 -20.90 -11.84
N HIS A 27 -8.96 -20.50 -11.86
CA HIS A 27 -9.72 -20.05 -10.70
C HIS A 27 -10.41 -21.19 -9.94
N LEU A 28 -10.51 -21.07 -8.61
CA LEU A 28 -11.26 -21.95 -7.71
C LEU A 28 -12.46 -21.21 -7.11
N TRP A 29 -13.60 -21.89 -6.97
CA TRP A 29 -14.82 -21.43 -6.31
C TRP A 29 -15.03 -22.22 -5.00
N THR A 30 -15.31 -21.56 -3.88
CA THR A 30 -15.88 -22.21 -2.69
C THR A 30 -17.07 -21.39 -2.16
N ARG A 31 -18.24 -22.04 -2.06
CA ARG A 31 -19.46 -21.48 -1.47
C ARG A 31 -19.61 -22.05 -0.05
N SER A 32 -19.80 -21.21 0.96
CA SER A 32 -20.13 -21.67 2.33
C SER A 32 -21.09 -20.68 3.00
N THR A 33 -22.02 -21.21 3.79
CA THR A 33 -23.27 -20.59 4.26
C THR A 33 -23.17 -19.87 5.61
N LYS A 34 -22.00 -19.27 5.93
CA LYS A 34 -21.83 -18.44 7.14
C LYS A 34 -20.97 -17.21 6.84
N PRO A 35 -21.37 -16.00 7.28
CA PRO A 35 -20.58 -14.78 7.06
C PRO A 35 -19.30 -14.84 7.90
N SER A 36 -18.14 -14.81 7.25
CA SER A 36 -16.83 -14.69 7.87
C SER A 36 -15.96 -13.68 7.10
N VAL A 37 -14.90 -13.17 7.74
CA VAL A 37 -14.05 -12.02 7.33
C VAL A 37 -13.65 -12.02 5.85
N ALA A 38 -13.30 -13.19 5.38
CA ALA A 38 -13.30 -13.66 4.02
C ALA A 38 -14.07 -12.92 2.93
N GLU A 39 -15.36 -12.63 3.11
CA GLU A 39 -16.20 -12.09 2.02
C GLU A 39 -15.76 -10.70 1.53
N ARG A 40 -14.81 -10.07 2.22
CA ARG A 40 -14.46 -8.67 2.01
C ARG A 40 -13.32 -8.38 1.03
N VAL A 41 -12.63 -9.39 0.48
CA VAL A 41 -11.49 -9.20 -0.44
C VAL A 41 -11.64 -9.98 -1.75
N VAL A 42 -11.43 -9.30 -2.89
CA VAL A 42 -11.56 -9.91 -4.23
C VAL A 42 -10.27 -9.80 -5.04
N MET A 43 -9.96 -10.86 -5.79
CA MET A 43 -8.81 -10.94 -6.69
C MET A 43 -9.08 -11.65 -8.01
N ALA A 44 -8.31 -11.26 -9.02
CA ALA A 44 -8.12 -12.03 -10.23
C ALA A 44 -6.76 -12.76 -10.15
N ARG A 45 -6.77 -14.09 -10.35
CA ARG A 45 -5.63 -15.03 -10.50
C ARG A 45 -5.21 -15.81 -9.25
N THR A 46 -4.91 -17.09 -9.44
CA THR A 46 -4.64 -18.11 -8.41
C THR A 46 -3.40 -17.84 -7.57
N SER A 47 -2.27 -17.51 -8.20
CA SER A 47 -1.01 -17.21 -7.49
C SER A 47 -1.06 -15.92 -6.68
N LEU A 48 -1.99 -15.03 -7.03
CA LEU A 48 -2.22 -13.78 -6.30
C LEU A 48 -3.20 -14.01 -5.15
N ALA A 49 -4.30 -14.70 -5.43
CA ALA A 49 -5.28 -15.18 -4.46
C ALA A 49 -4.65 -15.92 -3.27
N SER A 50 -3.67 -16.80 -3.52
CA SER A 50 -2.99 -17.56 -2.49
C SER A 50 -2.07 -16.74 -1.59
N LEU A 51 -1.47 -15.65 -2.08
CA LEU A 51 -0.66 -14.74 -1.24
C LEU A 51 -1.50 -14.06 -0.15
N LEU A 52 -2.80 -13.96 -0.37
CA LEU A 52 -3.74 -13.39 0.59
C LEU A 52 -4.38 -14.43 1.51
N ALA A 53 -4.58 -15.68 1.04
CA ALA A 53 -5.60 -16.54 1.64
C ALA A 53 -5.33 -18.06 1.66
N ALA A 54 -4.14 -18.52 1.27
CA ALA A 54 -3.91 -19.97 1.13
C ALA A 54 -3.94 -20.73 2.48
N ARG A 55 -4.65 -21.85 2.51
CA ARG A 55 -4.51 -22.93 3.49
C ARG A 55 -3.90 -24.15 2.80
N THR A 56 -2.59 -24.36 2.93
CA THR A 56 -1.91 -25.60 2.49
C THR A 56 -1.09 -26.18 3.64
N ALA A 57 -1.08 -27.50 3.79
CA ALA A 57 -0.43 -28.26 4.86
C ALA A 57 1.12 -28.30 4.79
N VAL A 58 1.75 -27.33 4.13
CA VAL A 58 3.20 -27.31 3.90
C VAL A 58 3.85 -26.32 4.85
N ASN A 59 4.60 -26.83 5.83
CA ASN A 59 5.45 -26.05 6.74
C ASN A 59 6.61 -25.40 5.97
N ILE A 60 6.42 -24.18 5.47
CA ILE A 60 7.50 -23.29 5.01
C ILE A 60 7.21 -21.89 5.58
N PRO A 61 8.22 -21.15 6.09
CA PRO A 61 8.06 -19.78 6.58
C PRO A 61 7.88 -18.82 5.39
N THR A 62 6.71 -18.82 4.79
CA THR A 62 6.31 -17.88 3.73
C THR A 62 5.05 -17.16 4.20
N LEU A 63 5.13 -15.82 4.26
CA LEU A 63 4.05 -14.92 4.68
C LEU A 63 2.73 -15.28 3.96
N ALA A 64 1.85 -15.99 4.67
CA ALA A 64 0.42 -16.01 4.42
C ALA A 64 -0.21 -15.10 5.49
N LEU A 65 -0.81 -14.00 5.05
CA LEU A 65 -1.59 -13.08 5.90
C LEU A 65 -2.96 -12.94 5.20
N PRO A 66 -4.13 -13.20 5.80
CA PRO A 66 -4.53 -13.89 7.04
C PRO A 66 -4.89 -15.39 6.86
N LEU A 67 -5.15 -16.11 7.96
CA LEU A 67 -5.44 -17.56 8.01
C LEU A 67 -6.91 -17.97 7.68
N GLU A 68 -7.83 -17.01 7.43
CA GLU A 68 -9.24 -17.28 7.06
C GLU A 68 -9.90 -16.33 6.01
N PRO A 69 -9.45 -16.25 4.75
CA PRO A 69 -10.21 -15.58 3.69
C PRO A 69 -10.96 -16.54 2.74
N ARG A 70 -12.10 -16.10 2.18
CA ARG A 70 -12.89 -16.76 1.13
C ARG A 70 -13.03 -15.75 0.01
N LEU A 71 -12.62 -16.12 -1.20
CA LEU A 71 -12.49 -15.20 -2.30
C LEU A 71 -13.70 -15.30 -3.24
N PRO A 72 -14.46 -14.22 -3.47
CA PRO A 72 -15.23 -14.10 -4.71
C PRO A 72 -14.22 -13.96 -5.85
N SER A 73 -14.24 -14.88 -6.82
CA SER A 73 -13.41 -14.80 -8.03
C SER A 73 -14.29 -14.74 -9.28
N TRP A 74 -13.84 -13.98 -10.28
CA TRP A 74 -14.56 -13.75 -11.54
C TRP A 74 -14.84 -15.05 -12.30
N THR A 75 -16.10 -15.30 -12.69
CA THR A 75 -16.46 -16.31 -13.69
C THR A 75 -17.63 -15.90 -14.59
N LEU A 76 -17.40 -16.20 -15.88
CA LEU A 76 -18.30 -16.72 -16.93
C LEU A 76 -19.53 -15.88 -17.35
N GLU A 77 -19.71 -15.75 -18.67
CA GLU A 77 -21.02 -15.51 -19.24
C GLU A 77 -22.02 -16.56 -18.69
N PRO A 78 -23.28 -16.17 -18.36
CA PRO A 78 -24.28 -17.07 -17.77
C PRO A 78 -24.50 -18.38 -18.54
N ASN A 79 -24.16 -18.40 -19.83
CA ASN A 79 -24.35 -19.53 -20.73
C ASN A 79 -23.31 -20.65 -20.55
N CYS A 80 -22.25 -20.42 -19.78
CA CYS A 80 -21.02 -21.22 -19.79
C CYS A 80 -20.63 -21.87 -18.45
N ALA A 81 -21.37 -21.60 -17.35
CA ALA A 81 -21.09 -22.25 -16.07
C ALA A 81 -21.54 -23.72 -16.06
N ASN A 82 -20.67 -24.63 -15.58
CA ASN A 82 -20.95 -26.05 -15.35
C ASN A 82 -21.28 -26.92 -16.59
N ARG A 83 -20.80 -26.54 -17.78
CA ARG A 83 -20.96 -27.36 -18.99
C ARG A 83 -19.63 -28.01 -19.44
N PRO A 84 -19.42 -29.30 -19.17
CA PRO A 84 -18.20 -30.02 -19.55
C PRO A 84 -18.07 -30.28 -21.07
N ASP A 85 -19.11 -29.93 -21.83
CA ASP A 85 -19.30 -30.16 -23.26
C ASP A 85 -19.00 -28.94 -24.14
N VAL A 86 -18.64 -27.79 -23.55
CA VAL A 86 -18.42 -26.53 -24.30
C VAL A 86 -16.97 -26.06 -24.15
N ASP A 87 -16.20 -26.08 -25.24
CA ASP A 87 -14.85 -25.52 -25.30
C ASP A 87 -14.93 -23.99 -25.41
N CYS A 88 -14.95 -23.32 -24.25
CA CYS A 88 -15.02 -21.86 -24.16
C CYS A 88 -13.63 -21.26 -23.98
N PRO A 89 -13.12 -20.45 -24.93
CA PRO A 89 -11.94 -19.65 -24.69
C PRO A 89 -12.23 -18.61 -23.60
N VAL A 90 -11.69 -18.81 -22.39
CA VAL A 90 -11.80 -17.85 -21.28
C VAL A 90 -11.07 -16.56 -21.68
N ARG A 91 -11.81 -15.61 -22.24
CA ARG A 91 -11.31 -14.24 -22.45
C ARG A 91 -11.75 -13.39 -21.26
N LEU A 92 -10.82 -13.09 -20.36
CA LEU A 92 -10.99 -12.06 -19.36
C LEU A 92 -11.14 -10.71 -20.08
N LYS A 93 -12.39 -10.29 -20.32
CA LYS A 93 -12.67 -8.91 -20.75
C LYS A 93 -12.73 -8.08 -19.48
N THR A 94 -11.72 -7.24 -19.23
CA THR A 94 -11.83 -6.22 -18.20
C THR A 94 -13.05 -5.38 -18.54
N PRO A 95 -14.05 -5.25 -17.64
CA PRO A 95 -15.15 -4.32 -17.85
C PRO A 95 -14.59 -2.95 -18.27
N GLN A 96 -15.22 -2.34 -19.27
CA GLN A 96 -14.78 -1.02 -19.71
C GLN A 96 -14.96 -0.01 -18.58
N ASP A 97 -16.03 -0.19 -17.81
CA ASP A 97 -16.45 0.63 -16.69
C ASP A 97 -15.99 0.09 -15.33
N ALA A 98 -15.45 0.99 -14.50
CA ALA A 98 -14.93 0.72 -13.17
C ALA A 98 -16.07 0.51 -12.17
N ASP A 99 -17.20 1.20 -12.34
CA ASP A 99 -18.38 1.07 -11.48
C ASP A 99 -18.95 -0.35 -11.56
N THR A 100 -19.23 -0.84 -12.77
CA THR A 100 -19.69 -2.22 -12.98
C THR A 100 -18.74 -3.26 -12.34
N LEU A 101 -17.42 -3.07 -12.49
CA LEU A 101 -16.41 -3.97 -11.90
C LEU A 101 -16.49 -3.98 -10.37
N MET A 102 -16.65 -2.81 -9.75
CA MET A 102 -16.55 -2.68 -8.30
C MET A 102 -17.87 -2.92 -7.59
N SER A 103 -18.98 -2.45 -8.15
CA SER A 103 -20.34 -2.64 -7.64
C SER A 103 -20.69 -4.13 -7.47
N MET A 104 -20.28 -4.99 -8.41
CA MET A 104 -20.49 -6.45 -8.27
C MET A 104 -19.76 -7.05 -7.06
N GLN A 105 -18.53 -6.62 -6.82
CA GLN A 105 -17.72 -7.13 -5.70
C GLN A 105 -18.22 -6.56 -4.37
N ARG A 106 -18.62 -5.28 -4.34
CA ARG A 106 -19.29 -4.67 -3.18
C ARG A 106 -20.57 -5.41 -2.81
N ASN A 107 -21.39 -5.76 -3.81
CA ASN A 107 -22.61 -6.55 -3.60
C ASN A 107 -22.31 -7.97 -3.07
N ALA A 108 -21.11 -8.49 -3.31
CA ALA A 108 -20.62 -9.74 -2.72
C ALA A 108 -20.05 -9.56 -1.29
N GLY A 109 -20.04 -8.34 -0.74
CA GLY A 109 -19.52 -8.02 0.58
C GLY A 109 -18.09 -7.46 0.60
N ALA A 110 -17.45 -7.31 -0.56
CA ALA A 110 -16.08 -6.78 -0.67
C ALA A 110 -15.97 -5.33 -0.17
N SER A 111 -14.84 -5.00 0.46
CA SER A 111 -14.42 -3.63 0.77
C SER A 111 -12.98 -3.35 0.34
N ILE A 112 -12.17 -4.40 0.16
CA ILE A 112 -10.77 -4.31 -0.27
C ILE A 112 -10.61 -5.06 -1.60
N PHE A 113 -9.97 -4.41 -2.56
CA PHE A 113 -9.90 -4.86 -3.94
C PHE A 113 -8.43 -4.94 -4.34
N SER A 114 -7.95 -6.08 -4.82
CA SER A 114 -6.54 -6.24 -5.20
C SER A 114 -6.40 -6.43 -6.71
N PHE A 115 -5.86 -5.40 -7.39
CA PHE A 115 -5.75 -5.30 -8.84
C PHE A 115 -4.29 -5.34 -9.30
N SER A 116 -3.83 -6.53 -9.70
CA SER A 116 -2.47 -6.75 -10.21
C SER A 116 -2.38 -6.61 -11.74
N TRP A 117 -2.94 -5.55 -12.29
CA TRP A 117 -2.97 -5.26 -13.73
C TRP A 117 -2.93 -3.75 -13.98
N GLY A 118 -2.51 -3.37 -15.18
CA GLY A 118 -2.47 -1.98 -15.62
C GLY A 118 -1.95 -1.85 -17.04
N LYS A 119 -2.08 -0.67 -17.62
CA LYS A 119 -1.54 -0.32 -18.94
C LYS A 119 -0.52 0.81 -18.77
N SER A 120 0.64 0.65 -19.39
CA SER A 120 1.71 1.65 -19.39
C SER A 120 1.40 2.84 -20.31
N GLY A 121 2.12 3.93 -20.12
CA GLY A 121 2.10 5.12 -20.99
C GLY A 121 1.30 6.31 -20.43
N ASN A 122 0.04 6.10 -20.03
CA ASN A 122 -0.77 7.11 -19.36
C ASN A 122 -1.10 6.59 -17.96
N ASP A 123 -0.73 7.32 -16.90
CA ASP A 123 -0.96 6.93 -15.49
C ASP A 123 -2.35 7.33 -14.98
N TYR A 124 -2.90 8.45 -15.47
CA TYR A 124 -4.25 8.94 -15.18
C TYR A 124 -5.15 8.89 -16.42
N SER A 125 -5.50 7.66 -16.83
CA SER A 125 -6.50 7.46 -17.90
C SER A 125 -7.94 7.63 -17.41
N GLU A 126 -8.92 7.56 -18.31
CA GLU A 126 -10.35 7.50 -17.95
C GLU A 126 -10.65 6.41 -16.92
N LYS A 127 -9.93 5.28 -16.95
CA LYS A 127 -10.06 4.24 -15.92
C LYS A 127 -9.60 4.69 -14.54
N ALA A 128 -8.57 5.54 -14.46
CA ALA A 128 -8.10 6.11 -13.20
C ALA A 128 -9.10 7.15 -12.67
N MET A 129 -9.63 8.00 -13.55
CA MET A 129 -10.68 8.96 -13.23
C MET A 129 -11.95 8.29 -12.69
N ASN A 130 -12.46 7.27 -13.39
CA ASN A 130 -13.65 6.53 -12.96
C ASN A 130 -13.41 5.76 -11.66
N MET A 131 -12.16 5.31 -11.41
CA MET A 131 -11.81 4.69 -10.13
C MET A 131 -11.82 5.71 -8.99
N ASP A 132 -11.29 6.92 -9.21
CA ASP A 132 -11.37 8.00 -8.22
C ASP A 132 -12.82 8.38 -7.93
N GLU A 133 -13.65 8.52 -8.98
CA GLU A 133 -15.08 8.84 -8.84
C GLU A 133 -15.83 7.78 -8.02
N TYR A 134 -15.62 6.50 -8.33
CA TYR A 134 -16.24 5.42 -7.57
C TYR A 134 -15.81 5.43 -6.10
N ILE A 135 -14.50 5.50 -5.81
CA ILE A 135 -14.01 5.50 -4.41
C ILE A 135 -14.47 6.75 -3.66
N PHE A 136 -14.60 7.90 -4.34
CA PHE A 136 -15.15 9.11 -3.74
C PHE A 136 -16.60 8.93 -3.29
N HIS A 137 -17.44 8.26 -4.10
CA HIS A 137 -18.83 7.98 -3.75
C HIS A 137 -19.02 6.74 -2.85
N HIS A 138 -18.00 5.90 -2.74
CA HIS A 138 -17.98 4.70 -1.92
C HIS A 138 -16.74 4.69 -1.01
N PRO A 139 -16.67 5.60 -0.01
CA PRO A 139 -15.48 5.86 0.78
C PRO A 139 -14.98 4.65 1.57
N GLU A 140 -15.77 3.60 1.74
CA GLU A 140 -15.45 2.31 2.34
C GLU A 140 -14.73 1.32 1.38
N THR A 141 -14.53 1.71 0.11
CA THR A 141 -13.85 0.89 -0.90
C THR A 141 -12.38 1.26 -1.02
N LEU A 142 -11.48 0.36 -0.63
CA LEU A 142 -10.06 0.53 -0.93
C LEU A 142 -9.65 -0.37 -2.10
N VAL A 143 -9.06 0.25 -3.13
CA VAL A 143 -8.41 -0.47 -4.24
C VAL A 143 -6.90 -0.44 -4.05
N VAL A 144 -6.31 -1.62 -3.89
CA VAL A 144 -4.86 -1.87 -3.85
C VAL A 144 -4.43 -2.29 -5.25
N ILE A 145 -3.50 -1.57 -5.87
CA ILE A 145 -3.20 -1.71 -7.30
C ILE A 145 -1.70 -1.75 -7.60
N ALA A 146 -1.29 -2.57 -8.56
CA ALA A 146 0.10 -2.66 -8.99
C ALA A 146 0.58 -1.37 -9.67
N ALA A 147 1.80 -0.92 -9.33
CA ALA A 147 2.41 0.25 -9.95
C ALA A 147 2.80 0.05 -11.43
N GLY A 148 3.04 -1.19 -11.86
CA GLY A 148 3.62 -1.52 -13.18
C GLY A 148 5.03 -2.10 -13.08
N ASN A 149 5.57 -2.60 -14.19
CA ASN A 149 6.87 -3.28 -14.25
C ASN A 149 7.87 -2.61 -15.21
N ASP A 150 7.66 -1.32 -15.49
CA ASP A 150 8.43 -0.55 -16.47
C ASP A 150 9.53 0.30 -15.81
N GLY A 151 9.89 0.03 -14.55
CA GLY A 151 10.88 0.80 -13.78
C GLY A 151 12.25 0.92 -14.44
N ARG A 152 12.62 -0.03 -15.31
CA ARG A 152 13.87 -0.01 -16.11
C ARG A 152 13.89 1.09 -17.17
N SER A 153 12.75 1.73 -17.45
CA SER A 153 12.63 2.88 -18.33
C SER A 153 12.82 4.21 -17.58
N GLY A 154 13.01 4.16 -16.26
CA GLY A 154 13.24 5.33 -15.40
C GLY A 154 11.99 5.81 -14.68
N LEU A 155 11.97 7.11 -14.39
CA LEU A 155 10.85 7.81 -13.75
C LEU A 155 9.63 7.89 -14.68
N ARG A 156 8.46 8.17 -14.10
CA ARG A 156 7.17 8.33 -14.82
C ARG A 156 6.74 7.07 -15.57
N THR A 157 6.84 5.93 -14.89
CA THR A 157 6.53 4.60 -15.44
C THR A 157 5.33 3.95 -14.76
N ILE A 158 4.57 4.70 -13.94
CA ILE A 158 3.35 4.23 -13.30
C ILE A 158 2.30 3.86 -14.36
N SER A 159 1.77 2.65 -14.26
CA SER A 159 0.68 2.16 -15.13
C SER A 159 -0.67 2.70 -14.66
N SER A 160 -1.59 2.96 -15.58
CA SER A 160 -2.99 3.21 -15.23
C SER A 160 -3.76 1.90 -15.01
N PRO A 161 -4.70 1.83 -14.04
CA PRO A 161 -5.17 2.92 -13.17
C PRO A 161 -4.38 3.18 -11.88
N GLY A 162 -3.13 2.71 -11.76
CA GLY A 162 -2.26 2.95 -10.62
C GLY A 162 -1.88 4.43 -10.38
N GLY A 163 -2.11 5.33 -11.34
CA GLY A 163 -1.97 6.78 -11.15
C GLY A 163 -3.18 7.47 -10.51
N ALA A 164 -4.29 6.77 -10.27
CA ALA A 164 -5.46 7.32 -9.57
C ALA A 164 -5.09 7.84 -8.16
N LYS A 165 -5.80 8.86 -7.67
CA LYS A 165 -5.50 9.51 -6.38
C LYS A 165 -5.94 8.65 -5.19
N ASN A 166 -7.12 8.05 -5.30
CA ASN A 166 -7.83 7.40 -4.19
C ASN A 166 -7.46 5.92 -3.99
N VAL A 167 -6.66 5.36 -4.90
CA VAL A 167 -6.14 3.99 -4.80
C VAL A 167 -4.86 3.93 -3.95
N LEU A 168 -4.54 2.74 -3.44
CA LEU A 168 -3.26 2.38 -2.84
C LEU A 168 -2.38 1.65 -3.86
N THR A 169 -1.46 2.37 -4.48
CA THR A 169 -0.55 1.87 -5.52
C THR A 169 0.70 1.26 -4.92
N VAL A 170 1.06 0.06 -5.37
CA VAL A 170 2.09 -0.78 -4.76
C VAL A 170 3.22 -1.07 -5.74
N GLY A 171 4.43 -0.64 -5.38
CA GLY A 171 5.67 -1.04 -6.03
C GLY A 171 6.29 -2.31 -5.42
N ALA A 172 7.39 -2.78 -5.99
CA ALA A 172 8.04 -4.03 -5.59
C ALA A 172 9.41 -3.80 -4.95
N SER A 173 9.60 -4.35 -3.76
CA SER A 173 10.91 -4.54 -3.13
C SER A 173 11.41 -5.98 -3.29
N LEU A 174 12.64 -6.22 -2.85
CA LEU A 174 13.19 -7.57 -2.77
C LEU A 174 12.60 -8.36 -1.59
N LYS A 175 12.82 -9.67 -1.59
CA LYS A 175 12.44 -10.57 -0.48
C LYS A 175 13.59 -10.72 0.54
N THR A 176 13.28 -11.33 1.69
CA THR A 176 14.19 -11.54 2.83
C THR A 176 15.29 -12.57 2.58
N ILE A 177 15.05 -13.52 1.67
CA ILE A 177 15.98 -14.61 1.40
C ILE A 177 16.98 -14.13 0.35
N PRO A 178 18.30 -14.40 0.51
CA PRO A 178 19.26 -14.24 -0.58
C PRO A 178 18.66 -14.89 -1.81
N SER A 179 18.38 -14.12 -2.84
CA SER A 179 17.80 -14.62 -4.08
C SER A 179 18.58 -15.86 -4.48
N THR A 180 17.93 -17.02 -4.41
CA THR A 180 18.50 -18.31 -4.81
C THR A 180 18.86 -18.35 -6.30
N ASP A 181 18.48 -17.29 -7.04
CA ASP A 181 18.77 -17.07 -8.46
C ASP A 181 19.88 -16.03 -8.72
N ASP A 182 20.46 -15.40 -7.68
CA ASP A 182 21.63 -14.53 -7.88
C ASP A 182 22.89 -15.27 -7.42
N ASP A 183 23.80 -15.54 -8.36
CA ASP A 183 25.14 -16.11 -8.09
C ASP A 183 26.01 -15.22 -7.17
N VAL A 184 25.50 -14.06 -6.73
CA VAL A 184 26.22 -13.06 -5.92
C VAL A 184 25.54 -12.86 -4.57
N HIS A 185 26.25 -13.25 -3.50
CA HIS A 185 25.87 -12.92 -2.14
C HIS A 185 26.19 -11.45 -1.82
N CYS A 186 25.17 -10.61 -1.64
CA CYS A 186 25.34 -9.19 -1.31
C CYS A 186 24.26 -8.65 -0.36
N PRO A 187 24.25 -9.07 0.91
CA PRO A 187 23.16 -8.78 1.86
C PRO A 187 23.00 -7.29 2.19
N SER A 188 24.00 -6.46 1.91
CA SER A 188 23.91 -4.99 2.08
C SER A 188 22.99 -4.30 1.05
N VAL A 189 22.66 -4.99 -0.05
CA VAL A 189 21.78 -4.47 -1.12
C VAL A 189 20.71 -5.49 -1.50
N LEU A 190 21.02 -6.77 -1.62
CA LEU A 190 20.07 -7.82 -1.99
C LEU A 190 19.25 -8.26 -0.77
N ASN A 191 18.42 -7.35 -0.26
CA ASN A 191 17.59 -7.52 0.93
C ASN A 191 16.26 -6.74 0.78
N PRO A 192 15.26 -6.95 1.67
CA PRO A 192 13.95 -6.30 1.59
C PRO A 192 13.95 -4.77 1.64
N GLN A 193 15.06 -4.17 2.05
CA GLN A 193 15.27 -2.72 2.08
C GLN A 193 15.73 -2.16 0.73
N SER A 194 15.62 -2.96 -0.34
CA SER A 194 15.88 -2.53 -1.71
C SER A 194 14.65 -2.63 -2.60
N VAL A 195 14.43 -1.59 -3.39
CA VAL A 195 13.42 -1.58 -4.46
C VAL A 195 13.93 -2.39 -5.66
N ALA A 196 13.06 -3.22 -6.23
CA ALA A 196 13.36 -4.04 -7.41
C ALA A 196 13.50 -3.16 -8.66
N GLU A 197 14.47 -3.48 -9.53
CA GLU A 197 14.78 -2.66 -10.72
C GLU A 197 13.61 -2.52 -11.71
N PHE A 198 12.69 -3.49 -11.74
CA PHE A 198 11.53 -3.47 -12.62
C PHE A 198 10.37 -2.66 -12.04
N SER A 199 10.36 -2.36 -10.74
CA SER A 199 9.22 -1.67 -10.12
C SER A 199 9.02 -0.31 -10.77
N SER A 200 7.85 -0.09 -11.38
CA SER A 200 7.51 1.23 -11.92
C SER A 200 7.63 2.33 -10.86
N GLN A 201 8.00 3.51 -11.33
CA GLN A 201 8.40 4.65 -10.50
C GLN A 201 7.60 5.88 -10.91
N GLY A 202 7.26 6.71 -9.95
CA GLY A 202 6.73 8.04 -10.20
C GLY A 202 7.80 9.02 -10.72
N PRO A 203 7.56 10.33 -10.59
CA PRO A 203 6.27 10.89 -10.20
C PRO A 203 5.18 10.50 -11.21
N THR A 204 3.92 10.73 -10.87
CA THR A 204 2.88 10.77 -11.90
C THR A 204 3.14 11.91 -12.90
N SER A 205 2.39 11.93 -14.00
CA SER A 205 2.42 12.97 -15.03
C SER A 205 2.22 14.38 -14.45
N ASP A 206 1.38 14.51 -13.42
CA ASP A 206 1.12 15.77 -12.68
C ASP A 206 2.06 16.01 -11.47
N GLY A 207 3.00 15.09 -11.20
CA GLY A 207 4.04 15.28 -10.19
C GLY A 207 3.77 14.67 -8.81
N ARG A 208 2.68 13.89 -8.64
CA ARG A 208 2.36 13.21 -7.38
C ARG A 208 3.34 12.07 -7.08
N ILE A 209 3.47 11.76 -5.80
CA ILE A 209 4.24 10.60 -5.33
C ILE A 209 3.44 9.33 -5.61
N LYS A 210 3.99 8.49 -6.49
CA LYS A 210 3.57 7.11 -6.72
C LYS A 210 4.83 6.23 -6.92
N PRO A 211 4.82 4.93 -6.56
CA PRO A 211 3.76 4.24 -5.82
C PRO A 211 3.53 4.86 -4.43
N ASP A 212 2.42 4.54 -3.76
CA ASP A 212 2.22 5.00 -2.38
C ASP A 212 3.15 4.23 -1.43
N VAL A 213 3.29 2.92 -1.64
CA VAL A 213 4.16 2.03 -0.84
C VAL A 213 4.82 0.96 -1.71
N VAL A 214 5.78 0.23 -1.15
CA VAL A 214 6.39 -0.95 -1.76
C VAL A 214 6.24 -2.17 -0.85
N ALA A 215 6.22 -3.36 -1.44
CA ALA A 215 6.25 -4.63 -0.71
C ALA A 215 7.06 -5.69 -1.47
N PRO A 216 7.49 -6.79 -0.83
CA PRO A 216 8.24 -7.84 -1.49
C PRO A 216 7.50 -8.35 -2.74
N GLY A 217 8.14 -8.18 -3.90
CA GLY A 217 7.56 -8.56 -5.20
C GLY A 217 8.56 -9.27 -6.13
N GLN A 218 9.82 -9.42 -5.71
CA GLN A 218 10.84 -10.15 -6.48
C GLN A 218 10.95 -11.61 -6.01
N VAL A 219 10.69 -12.56 -6.91
CA VAL A 219 10.79 -14.01 -6.72
C VAL A 219 9.99 -14.49 -5.50
N ILE A 220 8.69 -14.27 -5.55
CA ILE A 220 7.72 -14.71 -4.54
C ILE A 220 7.15 -16.07 -4.94
N TYR A 221 7.22 -17.04 -4.04
CA TYR A 221 6.57 -18.34 -4.20
C TYR A 221 5.11 -18.25 -3.77
N SER A 222 4.20 -18.74 -4.60
CA SER A 222 2.79 -18.87 -4.25
C SER A 222 2.10 -20.00 -5.00
N ALA A 223 0.82 -20.23 -4.75
CA ALA A 223 0.09 -21.37 -5.31
C ALA A 223 0.17 -21.39 -6.84
N LYS A 224 0.54 -22.54 -7.37
CA LYS A 224 0.52 -22.83 -8.79
C LYS A 224 -0.88 -23.28 -9.17
N SER A 225 -1.46 -22.68 -10.20
CA SER A 225 -2.78 -23.12 -10.64
C SER A 225 -2.71 -24.47 -11.35
N GLU A 226 -3.82 -25.20 -11.29
CA GLU A 226 -4.01 -26.43 -12.04
C GLU A 226 -4.12 -26.14 -13.53
N ILE A 227 -3.62 -27.05 -14.35
CA ILE A 227 -3.83 -26.96 -15.80
C ILE A 227 -5.35 -26.98 -16.07
N PRO A 228 -5.88 -26.13 -16.96
CA PRO A 228 -7.30 -26.17 -17.32
C PRO A 228 -7.76 -27.61 -17.63
N ASN A 229 -8.93 -28.00 -17.12
CA ASN A 229 -9.52 -29.34 -17.24
C ASN A 229 -8.77 -30.49 -16.52
N SER A 230 -7.73 -30.18 -15.74
CA SER A 230 -7.14 -31.17 -14.82
C SER A 230 -8.14 -31.53 -13.73
N LYS A 231 -8.25 -32.84 -13.44
CA LYS A 231 -8.94 -33.35 -12.24
C LYS A 231 -7.97 -33.69 -11.10
N ILE A 232 -6.68 -33.51 -11.35
CA ILE A 232 -5.62 -33.79 -10.38
C ILE A 232 -5.44 -32.55 -9.50
N LYS A 233 -5.78 -32.70 -8.22
CA LYS A 233 -5.53 -31.69 -7.19
C LYS A 233 -4.03 -31.52 -6.99
N THR A 234 -3.56 -30.28 -6.87
CA THR A 234 -2.16 -29.97 -6.53
C THR A 234 -2.05 -29.01 -5.34
N SER A 235 -0.95 -29.15 -4.59
CA SER A 235 -0.51 -28.18 -3.58
C SER A 235 0.81 -27.51 -3.99
N ASP A 236 1.17 -27.58 -5.27
CA ASP A 236 2.42 -27.05 -5.79
C ASP A 236 2.50 -25.52 -5.62
N LEU A 237 3.72 -25.06 -5.37
CA LEU A 237 4.06 -23.64 -5.41
C LEU A 237 4.85 -23.33 -6.68
N CYS A 238 4.80 -22.07 -7.12
CA CYS A 238 5.64 -21.55 -8.17
C CYS A 238 6.17 -20.16 -7.84
N ALA A 239 7.39 -19.87 -8.28
CA ALA A 239 7.99 -18.54 -8.15
C ALA A 239 7.53 -17.62 -9.30
N MET A 240 7.11 -16.41 -8.94
CA MET A 240 6.83 -15.31 -9.88
C MET A 240 7.40 -14.00 -9.33
N GLN A 241 7.51 -12.98 -10.19
CA GLN A 241 7.95 -11.65 -9.78
C GLN A 241 7.19 -10.55 -10.51
N GLY A 242 7.07 -9.40 -9.87
CA GLY A 242 6.37 -8.24 -10.39
C GLY A 242 5.73 -7.43 -9.27
N THR A 243 5.37 -6.19 -9.58
CA THR A 243 4.46 -5.41 -8.72
C THR A 243 3.11 -6.11 -8.56
N SER A 244 2.75 -6.97 -9.51
CA SER A 244 1.63 -7.92 -9.40
C SER A 244 1.71 -8.82 -8.16
N GLN A 245 2.90 -9.21 -7.69
CA GLN A 245 3.10 -10.05 -6.50
C GLN A 245 3.16 -9.21 -5.22
N ALA A 246 3.70 -8.00 -5.28
CA ALA A 246 3.72 -7.08 -4.15
C ALA A 246 2.31 -6.59 -3.76
N THR A 247 1.44 -6.37 -4.75
CA THR A 247 0.05 -5.88 -4.57
C THR A 247 -0.78 -6.76 -3.61
N PRO A 248 -0.90 -8.08 -3.80
CA PRO A 248 -1.64 -8.93 -2.87
C PRO A 248 -0.99 -9.06 -1.49
N VAL A 249 0.34 -8.88 -1.37
CA VAL A 249 1.00 -8.82 -0.05
C VAL A 249 0.49 -7.61 0.73
N VAL A 250 0.40 -6.44 0.09
CA VAL A 250 -0.18 -5.24 0.71
C VAL A 250 -1.69 -5.40 0.95
N ALA A 251 -2.43 -6.04 0.04
CA ALA A 251 -3.85 -6.31 0.28
C ALA A 251 -4.07 -7.20 1.52
N GLY A 252 -3.19 -8.16 1.78
CA GLY A 252 -3.22 -8.99 2.99
C GLY A 252 -2.96 -8.17 4.25
N PHE A 253 -1.96 -7.29 4.18
CA PHE A 253 -1.69 -6.31 5.23
C PHE A 253 -2.90 -5.41 5.53
N VAL A 254 -3.54 -4.85 4.50
CA VAL A 254 -4.77 -4.05 4.63
C VAL A 254 -5.90 -4.86 5.27
N THR A 255 -6.02 -6.14 4.92
CA THR A 255 -7.06 -7.02 5.50
C THR A 255 -6.88 -7.17 7.01
N LEU A 256 -5.63 -7.34 7.46
CA LEU A 256 -5.33 -7.38 8.90
C LEU A 256 -5.61 -6.04 9.59
N LEU A 257 -5.33 -4.91 8.94
CA LEU A 257 -5.71 -3.59 9.47
C LEU A 257 -7.22 -3.41 9.56
N TYR A 258 -7.95 -3.90 8.55
CA TYR A 258 -9.39 -3.87 8.56
C TYR A 258 -9.95 -4.67 9.74
N GLU A 259 -9.42 -5.88 10.00
CA GLU A 259 -9.79 -6.67 11.19
C GLU A 259 -9.44 -5.95 12.49
N TRP A 260 -8.24 -5.36 12.56
CA TRP A 260 -7.77 -4.61 13.72
C TRP A 260 -8.71 -3.45 14.08
N LEU A 261 -9.19 -2.70 13.09
CA LEU A 261 -10.18 -1.63 13.26
C LEU A 261 -11.60 -2.16 13.55
N ARG A 262 -12.06 -3.13 12.76
CA ARG A 262 -13.43 -3.69 12.84
C ARG A 262 -13.70 -4.33 14.19
N ASP A 263 -12.74 -5.09 14.72
CA ASP A 263 -12.91 -5.86 15.95
C ASP A 263 -12.41 -5.12 17.19
N GLY A 264 -12.00 -3.85 17.05
CA GLY A 264 -11.64 -2.98 18.18
C GLY A 264 -10.28 -3.27 18.83
N TRP A 265 -9.43 -4.09 18.19
CA TRP A 265 -8.07 -4.39 18.68
C TRP A 265 -7.22 -3.14 18.90
N TRP A 266 -7.50 -2.08 18.14
CA TRP A 266 -6.77 -0.82 18.19
C TRP A 266 -6.84 -0.07 19.51
N TYR A 267 -7.83 -0.37 20.36
CA TYR A 267 -8.03 0.39 21.59
C TYR A 267 -7.12 -0.07 22.73
N ASN A 268 -7.02 -1.39 22.99
CA ASN A 268 -6.26 -1.96 24.11
C ASN A 268 -5.50 -3.26 23.74
N GLY A 269 -5.26 -3.51 22.45
CA GLY A 269 -4.59 -4.72 21.97
C GLY A 269 -5.38 -6.02 22.15
N ARG A 270 -6.66 -5.92 22.52
CA ARG A 270 -7.62 -7.02 22.66
C ARG A 270 -8.89 -6.68 21.89
N PRO A 271 -9.62 -7.68 21.36
CA PRO A 271 -10.85 -7.41 20.62
C PRO A 271 -11.92 -6.81 21.55
N ASP A 272 -12.53 -5.71 21.12
CA ASP A 272 -13.57 -4.99 21.84
C ASP A 272 -14.63 -4.52 20.85
N ALA A 273 -15.75 -5.24 20.79
CA ALA A 273 -16.84 -4.94 19.87
C ALA A 273 -17.46 -3.54 20.08
N SER A 274 -17.33 -2.94 21.28
CA SER A 274 -17.81 -1.58 21.55
C SER A 274 -16.90 -0.50 20.92
N ARG A 275 -15.65 -0.86 20.62
CA ARG A 275 -14.65 -0.05 19.92
C ARG A 275 -14.50 -0.43 18.44
N GLY A 276 -15.23 -1.44 17.99
CA GLY A 276 -15.19 -1.91 16.61
C GLY A 276 -15.77 -0.91 15.62
N MET A 277 -15.05 -0.66 14.52
CA MET A 277 -15.52 0.21 13.44
C MET A 277 -16.39 -0.58 12.45
N LYS A 278 -17.65 -0.15 12.28
CA LYS A 278 -18.59 -0.77 11.32
C LYS A 278 -18.31 -0.33 9.88
N GLU A 279 -17.99 0.95 9.71
CA GLU A 279 -17.63 1.57 8.45
C GLU A 279 -16.20 2.08 8.58
N ILE A 280 -15.32 1.57 7.72
CA ILE A 280 -13.90 1.89 7.74
C ILE A 280 -13.58 2.61 6.43
N PRO A 281 -13.26 3.92 6.46
CA PRO A 281 -12.90 4.65 5.27
C PRO A 281 -11.60 4.12 4.63
N ALA A 282 -11.58 4.02 3.31
CA ALA A 282 -10.43 3.71 2.48
C ALA A 282 -9.28 4.69 2.72
N ALA A 283 -9.60 5.98 2.94
CA ALA A 283 -8.62 6.98 3.33
C ALA A 283 -7.91 6.63 4.65
N LEU A 284 -8.63 6.09 5.65
CA LEU A 284 -8.05 5.67 6.92
C LEU A 284 -7.15 4.43 6.76
N LEU A 285 -7.61 3.42 6.02
CA LEU A 285 -6.77 2.25 5.71
C LEU A 285 -5.50 2.65 4.95
N LYS A 286 -5.63 3.51 3.94
CA LYS A 286 -4.50 4.05 3.18
C LYS A 286 -3.55 4.86 4.09
N ALA A 287 -4.09 5.71 4.97
CA ALA A 287 -3.30 6.47 5.94
C ALA A 287 -2.52 5.56 6.89
N LEU A 288 -3.15 4.53 7.46
CA LEU A 288 -2.50 3.57 8.37
C LEU A 288 -1.39 2.77 7.66
N VAL A 289 -1.62 2.31 6.43
CA VAL A 289 -0.59 1.61 5.65
C VAL A 289 0.62 2.52 5.42
N ILE A 290 0.40 3.74 4.95
CA ILE A 290 1.45 4.72 4.69
C ILE A 290 2.17 5.12 5.99
N HIS A 291 1.41 5.40 7.04
CA HIS A 291 1.94 5.78 8.35
C HIS A 291 2.77 4.68 9.00
N SER A 292 2.44 3.41 8.76
CA SER A 292 3.19 2.25 9.25
C SER A 292 4.52 2.03 8.53
N SER A 293 4.75 2.72 7.42
CA SER A 293 5.84 2.40 6.50
C SER A 293 7.20 2.91 6.96
N ARG A 294 8.25 2.18 6.60
CA ARG A 294 9.65 2.58 6.79
C ARG A 294 10.36 2.80 5.47
N GLY A 295 11.27 3.77 5.42
CA GLY A 295 12.12 3.99 4.25
C GLY A 295 13.02 2.79 3.93
N LEU A 296 13.22 2.57 2.65
CA LEU A 296 14.19 1.67 2.04
C LEU A 296 15.46 2.47 1.70
N ALA A 297 16.59 1.78 1.70
CA ALA A 297 17.89 2.42 1.54
C ALA A 297 18.34 2.48 0.07
N ARG A 298 17.94 1.50 -0.73
CA ARG A 298 18.53 1.24 -2.05
C ARG A 298 17.47 0.92 -3.10
N GLN A 299 17.83 1.12 -4.36
CA GLN A 299 17.14 0.57 -5.51
C GLN A 299 18.14 -0.12 -6.43
N LEU A 300 17.76 -1.30 -6.92
CA LEU A 300 18.54 -1.99 -7.94
C LEU A 300 18.49 -1.21 -9.27
N ALA A 301 19.66 -0.97 -9.86
CA ALA A 301 19.76 -0.33 -11.16
C ALA A 301 19.72 -1.35 -12.30
N LYS A 302 19.18 -0.88 -13.43
CA LYS A 302 19.13 -1.60 -14.70
C LYS A 302 20.54 -2.04 -15.12
N GLY A 303 20.66 -3.30 -15.53
CA GLY A 303 21.88 -3.79 -16.17
C GLY A 303 23.05 -4.00 -15.21
N SER A 304 22.78 -4.10 -13.91
CA SER A 304 23.79 -4.61 -12.97
C SER A 304 24.19 -6.02 -13.40
N THR A 305 25.37 -6.14 -14.02
CA THR A 305 26.03 -7.43 -14.10
C THR A 305 26.34 -7.81 -12.66
N LYS A 306 25.55 -8.73 -12.13
CA LYS A 306 25.75 -9.30 -10.79
C LYS A 306 26.95 -10.24 -10.86
N SER A 307 28.14 -9.66 -11.07
CA SER A 307 29.41 -10.37 -11.11
C SER A 307 30.09 -10.38 -9.74
N SER A 308 29.81 -9.38 -8.88
CA SER A 308 30.29 -9.31 -7.49
C SER A 308 29.42 -8.38 -6.63
N CYS A 309 29.49 -8.50 -5.30
CA CYS A 309 28.75 -7.60 -4.40
C CYS A 309 29.21 -6.14 -4.54
N SER A 310 30.51 -5.90 -4.76
CA SER A 310 31.03 -4.56 -5.01
C SER A 310 30.40 -3.93 -6.27
N SER A 311 30.19 -4.72 -7.34
CA SER A 311 29.48 -4.26 -8.53
C SER A 311 28.02 -3.92 -8.20
N VAL A 312 27.32 -4.79 -7.47
CA VAL A 312 25.93 -4.55 -7.05
C VAL A 312 25.81 -3.28 -6.21
N GLN A 313 26.70 -3.07 -5.24
CA GLN A 313 26.75 -1.87 -4.40
C GLN A 313 27.04 -0.61 -5.19
N HIS A 314 27.96 -0.68 -6.16
CA HIS A 314 28.33 0.45 -7.00
C HIS A 314 27.15 0.93 -7.87
N HIS A 315 26.38 0.00 -8.44
CA HIS A 315 25.25 0.34 -9.30
C HIS A 315 23.96 0.62 -8.52
N ALA A 316 23.82 0.15 -7.28
CA ALA A 316 22.62 0.37 -6.48
C ALA A 316 22.45 1.82 -6.06
N ARG A 317 21.38 2.46 -6.53
CA ARG A 317 21.07 3.86 -6.23
C ARG A 317 20.61 4.01 -4.79
N ARG A 318 21.10 5.03 -4.08
CA ARG A 318 20.59 5.42 -2.77
C ARG A 318 19.25 6.12 -2.91
N LEU A 319 18.32 5.80 -2.02
CA LEU A 319 16.98 6.40 -2.02
C LEU A 319 16.87 7.53 -0.99
N ALA A 320 16.00 8.49 -1.30
CA ALA A 320 15.54 9.51 -0.37
C ALA A 320 14.18 9.07 0.21
N TYR A 321 13.76 9.65 1.34
CA TYR A 321 12.51 9.27 1.99
C TYR A 321 11.62 10.49 2.26
N PRO A 322 10.37 10.49 1.75
CA PRO A 322 9.83 9.61 0.70
C PRO A 322 10.52 9.89 -0.65
N ASP A 323 10.32 9.02 -1.65
CA ASP A 323 10.69 9.32 -3.04
C ASP A 323 9.80 8.59 -4.06
N PHE A 324 10.02 8.87 -5.34
CA PHE A 324 9.21 8.32 -6.43
C PHE A 324 9.44 6.83 -6.74
N SER A 325 10.39 6.17 -6.09
CA SER A 325 10.71 4.75 -6.29
C SER A 325 10.08 3.87 -5.22
N GLN A 326 10.09 4.37 -3.98
CA GLN A 326 9.56 3.66 -2.81
C GLN A 326 8.25 4.21 -2.27
N GLY A 327 7.81 5.39 -2.74
CA GLY A 327 6.72 6.12 -2.12
C GLY A 327 7.06 6.48 -0.68
N TYR A 328 6.14 6.13 0.22
CA TYR A 328 6.31 6.23 1.67
C TYR A 328 6.92 4.98 2.30
N GLY A 329 7.41 4.03 1.50
CA GLY A 329 8.27 2.94 1.95
C GLY A 329 7.56 1.58 2.08
N LEU A 330 8.13 0.72 2.94
CA LEU A 330 7.64 -0.63 3.20
C LEU A 330 6.74 -0.65 4.46
N PRO A 331 5.45 -1.02 4.36
CA PRO A 331 4.55 -1.13 5.51
C PRO A 331 5.05 -2.11 6.56
N ASN A 332 4.87 -1.77 7.84
CA ASN A 332 5.19 -2.65 8.96
C ASN A 332 4.15 -2.53 10.08
N MET A 333 3.48 -3.63 10.40
CA MET A 333 2.39 -3.65 11.37
C MET A 333 2.87 -3.32 12.78
N ASP A 334 4.11 -3.66 13.13
CA ASP A 334 4.70 -3.42 14.45
C ASP A 334 4.81 -1.91 14.78
N ASN A 335 4.80 -1.06 13.76
CA ASN A 335 4.85 0.39 13.92
C ASN A 335 3.50 0.99 14.35
N ILE A 336 2.39 0.24 14.24
CA ILE A 336 1.05 0.78 14.49
C ILE A 336 0.17 -0.12 15.37
N ALA A 337 0.26 -1.44 15.23
CA ALA A 337 -0.58 -2.37 15.98
C ALA A 337 0.11 -2.79 17.28
N VAL A 338 -0.72 -2.95 18.32
CA VAL A 338 -0.39 -3.65 19.55
C VAL A 338 -1.33 -4.82 19.67
N ILE A 339 -0.79 -6.00 19.99
CA ILE A 339 -1.55 -7.21 20.25
C ILE A 339 -1.17 -7.66 21.67
N GLY A 340 -2.16 -7.83 22.54
CA GLY A 340 -1.94 -8.11 23.96
C GLY A 340 -1.92 -6.85 24.82
N ASP A 341 -1.34 -6.98 26.02
CA ASP A 341 -1.38 -5.92 27.04
C ASP A 341 -0.35 -4.83 26.73
N GLY A 342 -0.82 -3.73 26.14
CA GLY A 342 -0.01 -2.55 25.86
C GLY A 342 -0.85 -1.34 25.50
N SER A 343 -0.27 -0.16 25.66
CA SER A 343 -0.90 1.10 25.24
C SER A 343 -0.92 1.21 23.71
N PRO A 344 -1.94 1.86 23.11
CA PRO A 344 -1.95 2.16 21.69
C PRO A 344 -0.65 2.84 21.24
N LYS A 345 -0.16 2.47 20.05
CA LYS A 345 1.01 3.08 19.40
C LYS A 345 0.66 4.26 18.49
N VAL A 346 -0.61 4.35 18.08
CA VAL A 346 -1.11 5.36 17.16
C VAL A 346 -2.39 5.98 17.68
N GLU A 347 -2.52 7.27 17.42
CA GLU A 347 -3.78 7.99 17.50
C GLU A 347 -4.25 8.26 16.07
N PHE A 348 -5.53 8.05 15.78
CA PHE A 348 -6.04 8.24 14.42
C PHE A 348 -7.46 8.79 14.40
N TYR A 349 -7.82 9.38 13.27
CA TYR A 349 -9.13 9.95 12.98
C TYR A 349 -9.57 9.48 11.59
N PRO A 350 -10.83 9.05 11.42
CA PRO A 350 -11.81 8.81 12.48
C PRO A 350 -11.46 7.62 13.38
N ASN A 351 -11.58 7.80 14.69
CA ASN A 351 -11.58 6.75 15.72
C ASN A 351 -13.01 6.40 16.19
N ALA A 352 -14.01 6.94 15.50
CA ALA A 352 -15.44 6.76 15.73
C ALA A 352 -16.16 6.62 14.38
N SER A 353 -17.50 6.63 14.38
CA SER A 353 -18.28 6.31 13.19
C SER A 353 -18.25 7.36 12.07
N SER A 354 -17.80 8.60 12.33
CA SER A 354 -17.79 9.67 11.32
C SER A 354 -16.40 10.25 11.09
N ALA A 355 -15.97 10.33 9.83
CA ALA A 355 -14.75 11.02 9.43
C ALA A 355 -14.80 12.52 9.76
N PRO A 356 -13.70 13.13 10.21
CA PRO A 356 -13.61 14.59 10.28
C PRO A 356 -13.75 15.18 8.88
N VAL A 357 -14.46 16.31 8.77
CA VAL A 357 -14.72 16.99 7.49
C VAL A 357 -14.26 18.44 7.58
N VAL A 358 -13.47 18.89 6.61
CA VAL A 358 -12.95 20.26 6.56
C VAL A 358 -13.57 21.05 5.40
N LYS A 359 -14.01 22.28 5.68
CA LYS A 359 -14.51 23.24 4.69
C LYS A 359 -13.39 24.12 4.14
N HIS A 360 -13.66 24.81 3.02
CA HIS A 360 -12.74 25.81 2.50
C HIS A 360 -12.44 26.89 3.56
N GLY A 361 -11.16 27.16 3.79
CA GLY A 361 -10.67 28.13 4.78
C GLY A 361 -10.76 27.68 6.24
N GLN A 362 -11.34 26.50 6.51
CA GLN A 362 -11.40 25.94 7.87
C GLN A 362 -10.08 25.27 8.24
N VAL A 363 -9.71 25.34 9.52
CA VAL A 363 -8.56 24.64 10.08
C VAL A 363 -9.01 23.81 11.28
N HIS A 364 -8.61 22.54 11.30
CA HIS A 364 -8.69 21.69 12.49
C HIS A 364 -7.31 21.59 13.14
N GLU A 365 -7.27 21.66 14.46
CA GLU A 365 -6.03 21.52 15.24
C GLU A 365 -6.12 20.33 16.19
N TYR A 366 -5.03 19.56 16.25
CA TYR A 366 -4.87 18.41 17.14
C TYR A 366 -3.62 18.62 17.98
N ALA A 367 -3.77 18.51 19.30
CA ALA A 367 -2.65 18.63 20.22
C ALA A 367 -1.91 17.30 20.35
N PHE A 368 -0.58 17.34 20.36
CA PHE A 368 0.26 16.17 20.58
C PHE A 368 1.45 16.55 21.47
N THR A 369 1.86 15.68 22.39
CA THR A 369 3.05 15.90 23.23
C THR A 369 4.19 15.02 22.74
N LEU A 370 5.30 15.62 22.29
CA LEU A 370 6.50 14.94 21.83
C LEU A 370 7.55 14.90 22.95
N GLN A 371 7.96 13.70 23.37
CA GLN A 371 8.96 13.52 24.42
C GLN A 371 10.38 13.69 23.87
N PRO A 372 11.37 13.99 24.74
CA PRO A 372 12.77 13.92 24.37
C PRO A 372 13.14 12.58 23.74
N HIS A 373 13.99 12.60 22.70
CA HIS A 373 14.45 11.43 21.95
C HIS A 373 13.38 10.68 21.15
N GLU A 374 12.17 11.23 21.00
CA GLU A 374 11.16 10.66 20.10
C GLU A 374 11.21 11.30 18.70
N THR A 375 10.69 10.59 17.72
CA THR A 375 10.35 11.11 16.40
C THR A 375 8.85 11.10 16.19
N PHE A 376 8.30 12.29 15.99
CA PHE A 376 6.89 12.50 15.66
C PHE A 376 6.62 12.20 14.20
N ARG A 377 5.45 11.63 13.93
CA ARG A 377 4.90 11.43 12.59
C ARG A 377 3.42 11.78 12.56
N ALA A 378 3.00 12.52 11.53
CA ALA A 378 1.60 12.75 11.18
C ALA A 378 1.38 12.37 9.71
N THR A 379 0.26 11.72 9.40
CA THR A 379 -0.11 11.34 8.03
C THR A 379 -1.56 11.68 7.77
N LEU A 380 -1.79 12.58 6.81
CA LEU A 380 -3.09 13.02 6.33
C LEU A 380 -3.38 12.36 4.97
N VAL A 381 -4.57 11.80 4.81
CA VAL A 381 -5.04 11.21 3.54
C VAL A 381 -6.50 11.55 3.32
N TRP A 382 -6.89 11.86 2.10
CA TRP A 382 -8.30 12.02 1.73
C TRP A 382 -8.63 11.36 0.40
N SER A 383 -9.87 10.88 0.27
CA SER A 383 -10.44 10.49 -1.02
C SER A 383 -10.90 11.75 -1.73
N ASP A 384 -10.11 12.21 -2.69
CA ASP A 384 -10.31 13.46 -3.44
C ASP A 384 -11.36 13.26 -4.54
N PRO A 385 -12.20 14.26 -4.90
CA PRO A 385 -13.07 14.17 -6.07
C PRO A 385 -12.30 13.77 -7.34
N PRO A 386 -12.93 13.10 -8.33
CA PRO A 386 -12.23 12.70 -9.54
C PRO A 386 -11.60 13.91 -10.25
N GLY A 387 -10.36 13.74 -10.72
CA GLY A 387 -9.70 14.73 -11.57
C GLY A 387 -10.27 14.70 -12.99
N SER A 388 -9.60 15.37 -13.93
CA SER A 388 -9.94 15.32 -15.35
C SER A 388 -8.76 14.81 -16.16
N VAL A 389 -9.02 13.92 -17.12
CA VAL A 389 -8.00 13.42 -18.07
C VAL A 389 -7.39 14.52 -18.95
N LEU A 390 -8.00 15.71 -18.98
CA LEU A 390 -7.51 16.89 -19.71
C LEU A 390 -6.80 17.91 -18.80
N ALA A 391 -6.81 17.71 -17.47
CA ALA A 391 -6.19 18.62 -16.53
C ALA A 391 -4.66 18.41 -16.47
N THR A 392 -3.94 19.46 -16.07
CA THR A 392 -2.48 19.38 -15.79
C THR A 392 -2.17 19.03 -14.34
N ARG A 393 -3.18 19.09 -13.47
CA ARG A 393 -3.14 18.67 -12.06
C ARG A 393 -4.39 17.88 -11.74
N MET A 394 -4.22 16.71 -11.12
CA MET A 394 -5.36 15.87 -10.81
C MET A 394 -6.03 16.27 -9.49
N LEU A 395 -5.28 16.80 -8.52
CA LEU A 395 -5.82 17.24 -7.22
C LEU A 395 -6.98 18.23 -7.42
N GLN A 396 -8.10 18.01 -6.73
CA GLN A 396 -9.30 18.86 -6.80
C GLN A 396 -9.49 19.65 -5.51
N ASN A 397 -9.49 18.97 -4.36
CA ASN A 397 -9.53 19.59 -3.05
C ASN A 397 -8.13 19.59 -2.43
N ASP A 398 -7.65 20.77 -2.08
CA ASP A 398 -6.33 21.01 -1.51
C ASP A 398 -6.43 21.13 0.02
N LEU A 399 -5.85 20.16 0.73
CA LEU A 399 -5.80 20.11 2.18
C LEU A 399 -4.34 20.14 2.62
N ASP A 400 -3.99 21.07 3.51
CA ASP A 400 -2.62 21.22 3.99
C ASP A 400 -2.46 20.71 5.42
N LEU A 401 -1.53 19.78 5.61
CA LEU A 401 -0.97 19.33 6.88
C LEU A 401 0.23 20.20 7.25
N SER A 402 0.21 20.74 8.46
CA SER A 402 1.40 21.35 9.05
C SER A 402 1.48 21.05 10.54
N VAL A 403 2.70 21.11 11.09
CA VAL A 403 2.94 20.90 12.52
C VAL A 403 3.64 22.11 13.08
N LEU A 404 3.04 22.73 14.10
CA LEU A 404 3.61 23.88 14.79
C LEU A 404 4.01 23.47 16.20
N VAL A 405 5.24 23.78 16.62
CA VAL A 405 5.63 23.66 18.03
C VAL A 405 5.06 24.88 18.78
N ASP A 406 4.43 24.67 19.93
CA ASP A 406 3.85 25.77 20.71
C ASP A 406 4.91 26.82 21.09
N GLY A 407 4.65 28.08 20.71
CA GLY A 407 5.60 29.18 20.88
C GLY A 407 6.54 29.40 19.69
N ALA A 408 6.62 28.46 18.73
CA ALA A 408 7.32 28.68 17.47
C ALA A 408 6.44 29.47 16.48
N THR A 409 7.07 30.15 15.53
CA THR A 409 6.39 30.90 14.46
C THR A 409 6.39 30.16 13.12
N THR A 410 7.36 29.27 12.91
CA THR A 410 7.53 28.55 11.65
C THR A 410 6.92 27.15 11.75
N PRO A 411 5.92 26.82 10.91
CA PRO A 411 5.41 25.46 10.84
C PRO A 411 6.39 24.52 10.14
N ILE A 412 6.30 23.24 10.49
CA ILE A 412 6.98 22.13 9.84
C ILE A 412 6.01 21.57 8.78
N PHE A 413 6.52 21.42 7.56
CA PHE A 413 5.73 21.04 6.38
C PHE A 413 5.91 19.57 5.99
N PRO A 414 5.03 19.01 5.14
CA PRO A 414 5.10 17.62 4.71
C PRO A 414 6.40 17.29 3.96
N LEU A 415 6.88 16.05 4.11
CA LEU A 415 8.11 15.56 3.49
C LEU A 415 8.08 15.59 1.96
N SER A 416 6.90 15.61 1.35
CA SER A 416 6.71 15.63 -0.10
C SER A 416 7.12 16.95 -0.75
N ASN A 417 7.09 18.07 -0.02
CA ASN A 417 7.54 19.38 -0.49
C ASN A 417 8.61 20.01 0.42
N GLY A 418 8.74 19.54 1.67
CA GLY A 418 9.84 19.78 2.61
C GLY A 418 9.94 21.20 3.21
N THR A 419 9.57 22.23 2.45
CA THR A 419 9.73 23.64 2.85
C THR A 419 8.45 24.46 2.78
N ALA A 420 7.38 23.91 2.20
CA ALA A 420 6.08 24.55 2.07
C ALA A 420 4.95 23.51 2.02
N ALA A 421 3.71 23.98 2.08
CA ALA A 421 2.49 23.20 1.85
C ALA A 421 2.52 22.44 0.50
N ASP A 422 1.86 21.29 0.41
CA ASP A 422 1.83 20.44 -0.80
C ASP A 422 0.50 20.57 -1.55
N SER A 423 0.54 21.19 -2.73
CA SER A 423 -0.65 21.40 -3.57
C SER A 423 -0.79 20.40 -4.72
N ARG A 424 -0.30 19.16 -4.53
CA ARG A 424 -0.33 18.10 -5.56
C ARG A 424 -0.86 16.78 -5.01
N ASN A 425 -0.44 16.37 -3.83
CA ASN A 425 -0.71 15.04 -3.30
C ASN A 425 -1.96 15.06 -2.43
N ASN A 426 -2.83 14.05 -2.57
CA ASN A 426 -3.90 13.77 -1.61
C ASN A 426 -3.44 12.92 -0.41
N VAL A 427 -2.13 12.95 -0.17
CA VAL A 427 -1.42 12.30 0.92
C VAL A 427 -0.34 13.26 1.37
N GLU A 428 -0.37 13.65 2.63
CA GLU A 428 0.67 14.46 3.23
C GLU A 428 1.21 13.78 4.48
N MET A 429 2.53 13.81 4.67
CA MET A 429 3.17 13.24 5.86
C MET A 429 4.19 14.23 6.39
N VAL A 430 4.07 14.59 7.67
CA VAL A 430 5.13 15.26 8.41
C VAL A 430 5.85 14.22 9.26
N GLN A 431 7.18 14.24 9.25
CA GLN A 431 8.00 13.50 10.18
C GLN A 431 9.10 14.41 10.72
N VAL A 432 9.22 14.50 12.04
CA VAL A 432 10.19 15.38 12.69
C VAL A 432 10.71 14.75 13.98
N SER A 433 12.03 14.74 14.16
CA SER A 433 12.62 14.28 15.41
C SER A 433 12.55 15.37 16.48
N TYR A 434 12.51 15.00 17.75
CA TYR A 434 12.53 15.95 18.86
C TYR A 434 13.70 16.93 18.73
N ALA A 435 14.90 16.43 18.40
CA ALA A 435 16.09 17.26 18.20
C ALA A 435 15.93 18.29 17.07
N VAL A 436 15.15 17.98 16.03
CA VAL A 436 14.84 18.94 14.94
C VAL A 436 13.75 19.91 15.38
N ALA A 437 12.67 19.44 16.00
CA ALA A 437 11.57 20.28 16.48
C ALA A 437 12.07 21.30 17.52
N LYS A 438 12.92 20.88 18.46
CA LYS A 438 13.50 21.74 19.52
C LYS A 438 14.30 22.92 18.98
N LYS A 439 14.89 22.82 17.77
CA LYS A 439 15.60 23.94 17.14
C LYS A 439 14.72 25.15 16.87
N THR A 440 13.39 24.96 16.79
CA THR A 440 12.43 26.07 16.64
C THR A 440 12.23 26.86 17.95
N LEU A 441 12.64 26.29 19.09
CA LEU A 441 12.55 26.89 20.44
C LEU A 441 13.89 26.77 21.17
N PRO A 442 14.93 27.53 20.77
CA PRO A 442 16.28 27.37 21.31
C PRO A 442 16.38 27.66 22.82
N HIS A 443 15.43 28.42 23.38
CA HIS A 443 15.38 28.80 24.79
C HIS A 443 14.83 27.70 25.71
N LEU A 444 14.19 26.66 25.16
CA LEU A 444 13.67 25.56 25.96
C LEU A 444 14.81 24.61 26.40
N ALA A 445 14.73 24.10 27.62
CA ALA A 445 15.68 23.11 28.13
C ALA A 445 15.63 21.80 27.30
N ASP A 446 16.77 21.11 27.18
CA ASP A 446 16.93 20.00 26.22
C ASP A 446 16.05 18.78 26.50
N ASN A 447 15.50 18.63 27.70
CA ASN A 447 14.70 17.47 28.11
C ASN A 447 13.23 17.79 28.42
N GLU A 448 12.74 18.95 28.02
CA GLU A 448 11.34 19.34 28.24
C GLU A 448 10.45 18.85 27.10
N PRO A 449 9.32 18.17 27.38
CA PRO A 449 8.39 17.73 26.34
C PRO A 449 7.89 18.91 25.49
N LEU A 450 7.86 18.72 24.17
CA LEU A 450 7.35 19.72 23.23
C LEU A 450 5.85 19.51 23.01
N ARG A 451 5.07 20.60 23.09
CA ARG A 451 3.68 20.59 22.64
C ARG A 451 3.62 20.92 21.16
N LEU A 452 3.02 20.02 20.39
CA LEU A 452 2.80 20.16 18.96
C LEU A 452 1.32 20.44 18.70
N ARG A 453 1.04 21.36 17.78
CA ARG A 453 -0.26 21.55 17.14
C ARG A 453 -0.17 21.05 15.72
N VAL A 454 -0.84 19.93 15.46
CA VAL A 454 -1.02 19.36 14.12
C VAL A 454 -2.23 20.04 13.50
N ARG A 455 -2.03 20.73 12.38
CA ARG A 455 -3.07 21.52 11.71
C ARG A 455 -3.43 20.86 10.39
N VAL A 456 -4.72 20.67 10.15
CA VAL A 456 -5.30 20.26 8.87
C VAL A 456 -6.16 21.40 8.35
N ALA A 457 -5.69 22.07 7.30
CA ALA A 457 -6.37 23.22 6.71
C ALA A 457 -7.05 22.83 5.39
N GLY A 458 -8.32 23.21 5.21
CA GLY A 458 -9.01 23.11 3.93
C GLY A 458 -8.65 24.26 2.99
N THR A 459 -7.41 24.33 2.56
CA THR A 459 -6.86 25.46 1.80
C THR A 459 -7.66 25.77 0.54
N ALA A 460 -8.01 24.75 -0.26
CA ALA A 460 -8.91 24.90 -1.39
C ALA A 460 -9.88 23.72 -1.49
N VAL A 461 -10.99 23.76 -0.75
CA VAL A 461 -12.07 22.77 -0.82
C VAL A 461 -13.25 23.35 -1.58
N LEU A 462 -13.05 23.54 -2.89
CA LEU A 462 -13.97 24.29 -3.76
C LEU A 462 -14.88 23.38 -4.59
N ILE A 463 -14.63 22.07 -4.60
CA ILE A 463 -15.35 21.11 -5.44
C ILE A 463 -15.90 19.98 -4.57
N ARG A 464 -17.21 19.74 -4.66
CA ARG A 464 -17.90 18.64 -3.94
C ARG A 464 -17.56 18.58 -2.42
N GLY A 465 -17.32 19.74 -1.80
CA GLY A 465 -16.98 19.87 -0.38
C GLY A 465 -18.21 19.92 0.56
N PRO A 466 -18.03 19.83 1.90
CA PRO A 466 -16.76 19.70 2.64
C PRO A 466 -16.01 18.38 2.38
N GLN A 467 -14.70 18.36 2.60
CA GLN A 467 -13.85 17.19 2.32
C GLN A 467 -13.61 16.36 3.59
N PRO A 468 -14.07 15.09 3.65
CA PRO A 468 -13.67 14.15 4.68
C PRO A 468 -12.19 13.76 4.54
N TYR A 469 -11.50 13.55 5.66
CA TYR A 469 -10.13 13.08 5.66
C TYR A 469 -9.86 12.07 6.78
N ALA A 470 -8.72 11.39 6.69
CA ALA A 470 -8.15 10.58 7.75
C ALA A 470 -6.81 11.16 8.19
N LEU A 471 -6.54 11.13 9.50
CA LEU A 471 -5.31 11.61 10.11
C LEU A 471 -4.76 10.52 11.04
N VAL A 472 -3.47 10.22 10.96
CA VAL A 472 -2.79 9.27 11.85
C VAL A 472 -1.58 9.94 12.47
N LEU A 473 -1.44 9.86 13.79
CA LEU A 473 -0.40 10.47 14.60
C LEU A 473 0.33 9.39 15.42
N SER A 474 1.65 9.50 15.51
CA SER A 474 2.46 8.69 16.43
C SER A 474 3.76 9.38 16.80
N ALA A 475 4.39 8.86 17.85
CA ALA A 475 5.77 9.13 18.19
C ALA A 475 6.47 7.82 18.54
N ASN A 476 7.72 7.66 18.13
CA ASN A 476 8.53 6.49 18.43
C ASN A 476 9.93 6.91 18.87
N ASP A 477 10.56 6.16 19.77
CA ASP A 477 11.95 6.40 20.20
C ASP A 477 12.91 6.41 19.00
N GLU A 478 13.84 7.38 18.95
CA GLU A 478 14.84 7.54 17.87
C GLU A 478 15.70 6.27 17.66
N SER A 479 15.88 5.45 18.69
CA SER A 479 16.59 4.16 18.63
C SER A 479 15.81 3.09 17.83
N SER A 480 14.48 3.16 17.79
CA SER A 480 13.61 2.21 17.08
C SER A 480 13.58 2.46 15.57
N LEU A 481 13.97 3.65 15.13
CA LEU A 481 14.10 4.00 13.71
C LEU A 481 15.46 3.64 13.13
N THR A 482 16.46 3.34 13.97
CA THR A 482 17.86 3.11 13.58
C THR A 482 18.39 1.72 13.94
N ASN A 483 17.84 1.02 14.96
CA ASN A 483 18.29 -0.31 15.38
C ASN A 483 17.21 -1.40 15.27
N HIS A 484 17.66 -2.57 14.80
CA HIS A 484 16.87 -3.62 14.17
C HIS A 484 16.40 -4.77 15.08
N THR A 485 16.23 -4.59 16.40
CA THR A 485 16.03 -5.78 17.28
C THR A 485 15.07 -5.69 18.46
N GLU A 486 14.38 -4.59 18.80
CA GLU A 486 13.36 -4.63 19.88
C GLU A 486 12.14 -3.74 19.64
N PRO A 487 10.94 -4.11 20.17
CA PRO A 487 9.72 -3.35 19.97
C PRO A 487 9.77 -2.00 20.72
N ALA A 488 9.48 -0.92 20.00
CA ALA A 488 9.38 0.44 20.53
C ALA A 488 8.35 0.52 21.68
N ARG A 489 8.71 1.22 22.77
CA ARG A 489 7.74 1.73 23.74
C ARG A 489 7.16 3.02 23.18
N VAL A 490 5.84 3.05 22.99
CA VAL A 490 5.14 4.26 22.59
C VAL A 490 4.37 4.80 23.78
N HIS A 491 4.58 6.06 24.13
CA HIS A 491 3.87 6.75 25.19
C HIS A 491 2.77 7.65 24.63
N LEU A 492 1.65 7.07 24.17
CA LEU A 492 0.43 7.87 23.97
C LEU A 492 -0.23 8.11 25.32
N ARG A 493 -0.26 9.37 25.77
CA ARG A 493 -1.08 9.80 26.91
C ARG A 493 -2.15 10.77 26.41
N TYR A 494 -3.39 10.31 26.46
CA TYR A 494 -4.60 11.07 26.19
C TYR A 494 -4.56 12.42 26.92
N ILE A 495 -4.61 13.53 26.17
CA ILE A 495 -5.11 14.78 26.71
C ILE A 495 -6.60 14.77 26.42
N ARG A 496 -7.39 14.53 27.47
CA ARG A 496 -8.85 14.68 27.44
C ARG A 496 -9.15 16.14 27.07
N THR A 497 -9.68 16.38 25.88
CA THR A 497 -10.39 17.64 25.61
C THR A 497 -11.78 17.43 26.20
N ASP A 498 -11.98 17.91 27.43
CA ASP A 498 -13.32 18.15 27.94
C ASP A 498 -13.89 19.33 27.12
N ASP A 499 -14.86 19.03 26.25
CA ASP A 499 -16.03 19.87 25.91
C ASP A 499 -17.10 19.00 25.25
#